data_AF-A0A915UAA0-F1
#
_entry.id   AF-A0A915UAA0-F1
#
_cell.length_a   1.000
_cell.length_b   1.000
_cell.length_c   1.000
_cell.angle_alpha   90.00
_cell.angle_beta   90.00
_cell.angle_gamma   90.00
#
_symmetry.space_group_name_H-M   'P 1'
#
loop_
_entity.id
_entity.type
_entity.pdbx_description
1 polymer ?
#
loop_
_entity_poly.entity_id
_entity_poly.type
_entity_poly.pdbx_seq_one_letter_code
_entity_poly.pdbx_strand_id
1 'polypeptide(L)'
;MQRCPHCRARYNGTARCRRCGAGLEKLLEIERQAEQLARQAVACLGAGDIAGASSCARIAMRLHATPFNRALVGFIGSLAGHPDTIGGPEIETMCLHGQLDAVEREK
;
A
#
# COMPACT_ATOMS: atom_id res chain seq x y z
N MET A 1 10.11 -7.59 -3.87
CA MET A 1 11.04 -8.61 -3.35
C MET A 1 12.30 -8.63 -4.20
N GLN A 2 13.49 -8.81 -3.59
CA GLN A 2 14.75 -8.97 -4.34
C GLN A 2 15.34 -10.39 -4.30
N ARG A 3 14.91 -11.22 -3.34
CA ARG A 3 15.38 -12.60 -3.15
C ARG A 3 14.21 -13.50 -2.73
N CYS A 4 14.31 -14.79 -3.08
CA CYS A 4 13.35 -15.79 -2.63
C CYS A 4 13.49 -16.00 -1.10
N PRO A 5 12.40 -15.96 -0.33
CA PRO A 5 12.46 -16.17 1.13
C PRO A 5 12.91 -17.60 1.51
N HIS A 6 12.66 -18.57 0.63
CA HIS A 6 12.97 -19.98 0.91
C HIS A 6 14.43 -20.34 0.61
N CYS A 7 14.92 -20.04 -0.60
CA CYS A 7 16.26 -20.45 -1.02
C CYS A 7 17.27 -19.30 -1.15
N ARG A 8 16.86 -18.05 -0.86
CA ARG A 8 17.67 -16.81 -0.95
C ARG A 8 18.29 -16.51 -2.32
N ALA A 9 17.91 -17.27 -3.36
CA ALA A 9 18.27 -16.97 -4.75
C ALA A 9 17.72 -15.61 -5.17
N ARG A 10 18.41 -14.92 -6.10
CA ARG A 10 17.91 -13.68 -6.68
C ARG A 10 16.55 -13.93 -7.33
N TYR A 11 15.63 -13.02 -7.04
CA TYR A 11 14.31 -13.04 -7.64
C TYR A 11 14.35 -12.33 -9.00
N ASN A 12 13.63 -12.86 -9.97
CA ASN A 12 13.65 -12.41 -11.37
C ASN A 12 12.26 -12.04 -11.89
N GLY A 13 11.29 -11.80 -11.01
CA GLY A 13 9.94 -11.39 -11.41
C GLY A 13 8.98 -12.53 -11.76
N THR A 14 9.33 -13.80 -11.60
CA THR A 14 8.42 -14.92 -11.91
C THR A 14 7.57 -15.34 -10.71
N ALA A 15 6.32 -15.74 -10.94
CA ALA A 15 5.41 -16.28 -9.93
C ALA A 15 5.98 -17.48 -9.14
N ARG A 16 6.93 -18.21 -9.73
CA ARG A 16 7.57 -19.39 -9.13
C ARG A 16 9.08 -19.22 -9.09
N CYS A 17 9.73 -19.61 -8.00
CA CYS A 17 11.18 -19.55 -7.90
C CYS A 17 11.84 -20.61 -8.80
N ARG A 18 12.77 -20.22 -9.68
CA ARG A 18 13.48 -21.16 -10.58
C ARG A 18 14.39 -22.15 -9.85
N ARG A 19 14.81 -21.86 -8.61
CA ARG A 19 15.74 -22.72 -7.86
C ARG A 19 15.03 -23.73 -6.97
N CYS A 20 14.07 -23.28 -6.16
CA CYS A 20 13.37 -24.15 -5.22
C CYS A 20 11.95 -24.51 -5.62
N GLY A 21 11.42 -23.94 -6.72
CA GLY A 21 10.06 -24.21 -7.18
C GLY A 21 8.95 -23.64 -6.29
N ALA A 22 9.28 -22.87 -5.24
CA ALA A 22 8.30 -22.25 -4.35
C ALA A 22 7.41 -21.27 -5.12
N GLY A 23 6.09 -21.36 -4.88
CA GLY A 23 5.11 -20.39 -5.35
C GLY A 23 5.23 -19.10 -4.56
N LEU A 24 5.36 -17.98 -5.27
CA LEU A 24 5.55 -16.63 -4.72
C LEU A 24 4.37 -15.72 -5.05
N GLU A 25 3.35 -16.23 -5.77
CA GLU A 25 2.20 -15.46 -6.26
C GLU A 25 1.53 -14.63 -5.17
N LYS A 26 1.19 -15.26 -4.03
CA LYS A 26 0.55 -14.57 -2.91
C LYS A 26 1.43 -13.48 -2.31
N LEU A 27 2.75 -13.71 -2.22
CA LEU A 27 3.67 -12.70 -1.69
C LEU A 27 3.79 -11.51 -2.64
N LEU A 28 3.84 -11.76 -3.96
CA LEU A 28 3.90 -10.71 -4.98
C LEU A 28 2.60 -9.91 -5.02
N GLU A 29 1.47 -10.58 -4.84
CA GLU A 29 0.17 -9.92 -4.76
C GLU A 29 0.10 -8.98 -3.55
N ILE A 30 0.58 -9.40 -2.37
CA ILE A 30 0.69 -8.54 -1.19
C ILE A 30 1.58 -7.32 -1.47
N GLU A 31 2.72 -7.50 -2.14
CA GLU A 31 3.60 -6.37 -2.50
C GLU A 31 2.90 -5.39 -3.46
N ARG A 32 2.19 -5.91 -4.46
CA ARG A 32 1.43 -5.12 -5.43
C ARG A 32 0.31 -4.34 -4.75
N GLN A 33 -0.44 -4.97 -3.85
CA GLN A 33 -1.49 -4.33 -3.06
C GLN A 33 -0.93 -3.23 -2.17
N ALA A 34 0.20 -3.48 -1.49
CA ALA A 34 0.86 -2.47 -0.68
C ALA A 34 1.30 -1.25 -1.51
N GLU A 35 1.81 -1.47 -2.73
CA GLU A 35 2.18 -0.39 -3.64
C GLU A 35 0.96 0.41 -4.12
N GLN A 36 -0.15 -0.26 -4.45
CA GLN A 36 -1.40 0.40 -4.82
C GLN A 36 -1.94 1.29 -3.70
N LEU A 37 -1.96 0.78 -2.46
CA LEU A 37 -2.37 1.54 -1.29
C LEU A 37 -1.45 2.74 -1.02
N ALA A 38 -0.15 2.59 -1.23
CA ALA A 38 0.79 3.70 -1.07
C ALA A 38 0.54 4.80 -2.13
N ARG A 39 0.27 4.43 -3.37
CA ARG A 39 -0.14 5.39 -4.42
C ARG A 39 -1.46 6.08 -4.09
N GLN A 40 -2.43 5.34 -3.56
CA GLN A 40 -3.71 5.90 -3.12
C GLN A 40 -3.54 6.87 -1.96
N ALA A 41 -2.67 6.56 -0.99
CA ALA A 41 -2.35 7.48 0.10
C ALA A 41 -1.76 8.80 -0.42
N VAL A 42 -0.89 8.75 -1.43
CA VAL A 42 -0.35 9.95 -2.09
C VAL A 42 -1.44 10.72 -2.85
N ALA A 43 -2.36 10.02 -3.51
CA ALA A 43 -3.50 10.67 -4.18
C ALA A 43 -4.42 11.38 -3.17
N CYS A 44 -4.73 10.76 -2.04
CA CYS A 44 -5.48 11.37 -0.94
C CYS A 44 -4.76 12.61 -0.39
N LEU A 45 -3.42 12.57 -0.24
CA LEU A 45 -2.64 13.75 0.13
C LEU A 45 -2.78 14.88 -0.90
N GLY A 46 -2.72 14.57 -2.19
CA GLY A 46 -2.93 15.55 -3.26
C GLY A 46 -4.34 16.16 -3.25
N ALA A 47 -5.34 15.43 -2.76
CA ALA A 47 -6.71 15.90 -2.57
C ALA A 47 -6.97 16.57 -1.21
N GLY A 48 -5.96 16.68 -0.34
CA GLY A 48 -6.11 17.22 1.01
C GLY A 48 -6.79 16.28 2.02
N ASP A 49 -7.13 15.05 1.64
CA ASP A 49 -7.73 14.04 2.52
C ASP A 49 -6.64 13.33 3.36
N ILE A 50 -6.26 13.97 4.47
CA ILE A 50 -5.26 13.44 5.41
C ILE A 50 -5.75 12.15 6.09
N ALA A 51 -7.05 12.01 6.32
CA ALA A 51 -7.62 10.84 6.98
C ALA A 51 -7.56 9.60 6.09
N GLY A 52 -7.99 9.73 4.82
CA GLY A 52 -7.85 8.70 3.80
C GLY A 52 -6.39 8.34 3.55
N ALA A 53 -5.52 9.35 3.44
CA ALA A 53 -4.08 9.14 3.29
C ALA A 53 -3.49 8.32 4.44
N SER A 54 -3.81 8.67 5.68
CA SER A 54 -3.33 7.98 6.89
C SER A 54 -3.83 6.53 6.96
N SER A 55 -5.09 6.29 6.56
CA SER A 55 -5.64 4.94 6.50
C SER A 55 -4.89 4.09 5.47
N CYS A 56 -4.81 4.55 4.22
CA CYS A 56 -4.14 3.83 3.13
C CYS A 56 -2.65 3.57 3.44
N ALA A 57 -1.93 4.56 3.97
CA ALA A 57 -0.52 4.42 4.30
C ALA A 57 -0.27 3.40 5.42
N ARG A 58 -1.12 3.38 6.46
CA ARG A 58 -1.00 2.38 7.54
C ARG A 58 -1.28 0.96 7.04
N ILE A 59 -2.26 0.79 6.15
CA ILE A 59 -2.56 -0.51 5.57
C ILE A 59 -1.39 -0.95 4.68
N ALA A 60 -0.87 -0.08 3.80
CA ALA A 60 0.32 -0.36 2.99
C ALA A 60 1.52 -0.79 3.84
N MET A 61 1.76 -0.12 4.97
CA MET A 61 2.84 -0.44 5.91
C MET A 61 2.65 -1.80 6.58
N ARG A 62 1.41 -2.20 6.90
CA ARG A 62 1.09 -3.52 7.46
C ARG A 62 1.28 -4.65 6.45
N LEU A 63 0.93 -4.43 5.18
CA LEU A 63 1.15 -5.43 4.13
C LEU A 63 2.63 -5.57 3.79
N HIS A 64 3.34 -4.45 3.63
CA HIS A 64 4.75 -4.46 3.26
C HIS A 64 5.49 -3.28 3.89
N ALA A 65 6.26 -3.58 4.94
CA ALA A 65 7.01 -2.59 5.72
C ALA A 65 8.28 -2.11 5.00
N THR A 66 8.12 -1.43 3.87
CA THR A 66 9.23 -0.81 3.13
C THR A 66 9.69 0.49 3.79
N PRO A 67 10.94 0.92 3.56
CA PRO A 67 11.40 2.25 4.00
C PRO A 67 10.50 3.38 3.50
N PHE A 68 9.97 3.24 2.28
CA PHE A 68 9.03 4.18 1.69
C PHE A 68 7.71 4.24 2.46
N ASN A 69 7.07 3.09 2.72
CA ASN A 69 5.80 3.05 3.45
C ASN A 69 5.95 3.58 4.88
N ARG A 70 7.10 3.34 5.52
CA ARG A 70 7.42 3.89 6.85
C ARG A 70 7.56 5.42 6.82
N ALA A 71 8.30 5.94 5.83
CA ALA A 71 8.45 7.38 5.64
C ALA A 71 7.10 8.05 5.34
N LEU A 72 6.27 7.42 4.52
CA LEU A 72 4.94 7.92 4.16
C LEU A 72 4.02 8.05 5.39
N VAL A 73 3.95 7.02 6.24
CA VAL A 73 3.19 7.08 7.50
C VAL A 73 3.70 8.18 8.42
N GLY A 74 5.03 8.31 8.55
CA GLY A 74 5.64 9.36 9.37
C GLY A 74 5.33 10.77 8.86
N PHE A 75 5.41 10.96 7.55
CA PHE A 75 5.10 12.22 6.89
C PHE A 75 3.63 12.62 7.11
N ILE A 76 2.69 11.71 6.84
CA ILE A 76 1.25 11.96 7.05
C ILE A 76 0.97 12.25 8.53
N GLY A 77 1.63 11.53 9.44
CA GLY A 77 1.53 11.78 10.88
C GLY A 77 2.00 13.18 11.29
N SER A 78 3.04 13.72 10.64
CA SER A 78 3.51 15.08 10.88
C SER A 78 2.54 16.15 10.38
N LEU A 79 1.81 15.88 9.29
CA LEU A 79 0.77 16.77 8.77
C LEU A 79 -0.45 16.82 9.69
N ALA A 80 -0.85 15.68 10.27
CA ALA A 80 -1.97 15.62 11.21
C ALA A 80 -1.68 16.35 12.53
N GLY A 81 -0.41 16.53 12.89
CA GLY A 81 0.03 17.29 14.07
C GLY A 81 0.17 18.79 13.86
N HIS A 82 -0.02 19.30 12.63
CA HIS A 82 0.14 20.72 12.31
C HIS A 82 -1.17 21.28 11.73
N PRO A 83 -1.92 22.12 12.47
CA PRO A 83 -3.22 22.64 12.01
C PRO A 83 -3.14 23.78 10.97
N ASP A 84 -1.99 24.01 10.31
CA ASP A 84 -1.83 25.14 9.38
C ASP A 84 -1.96 24.69 7.91
N THR A 85 -3.21 24.72 7.44
CA THR A 85 -3.70 25.12 6.10
C THR A 85 -2.71 25.15 4.93
N ILE A 86 -3.09 24.52 3.79
CA ILE A 86 -3.31 25.20 2.48
C ILE A 86 -4.43 24.45 1.71
N GLY A 87 -5.48 25.17 1.28
CA GLY A 87 -6.64 24.64 0.53
C GLY A 87 -6.34 24.25 -0.92
N GLY A 88 -7.25 23.71 -1.74
CA GLY A 88 -8.69 23.36 -1.68
C GLY A 88 -8.90 22.32 -2.81
N PRO A 89 -9.96 22.36 -3.65
CA PRO A 89 -11.35 22.77 -3.49
C PRO A 89 -12.30 21.55 -3.54
N GLU A 90 -13.61 21.81 -3.49
CA GLU A 90 -14.70 20.87 -3.74
C GLU A 90 -14.48 20.03 -5.02
N ILE A 91 -14.09 18.77 -4.87
CA ILE A 91 -14.36 17.74 -5.88
C ILE A 91 -15.36 16.77 -5.26
N GLU A 92 -16.62 17.14 -5.43
CA GLU A 92 -17.72 16.21 -5.61
C GLU A 92 -17.28 15.13 -6.62
N THR A 93 -16.88 13.95 -6.15
CA THR A 93 -16.94 12.71 -6.94
C THR A 93 -16.90 11.56 -5.95
N MET A 94 -18.09 10.98 -5.72
CA MET A 94 -18.29 9.55 -5.51
C MET A 94 -17.05 8.81 -4.98
N CYS A 95 -16.90 8.76 -3.66
CA CYS A 95 -16.25 7.62 -3.02
C CYS A 95 -17.10 6.40 -3.39
N LEU A 96 -16.66 5.71 -4.44
CA LEU A 96 -17.22 4.45 -4.92
C LEU A 96 -17.58 3.59 -3.71
N HIS A 97 -18.88 3.42 -3.53
CA HIS A 97 -19.43 2.20 -2.99
C HIS A 97 -18.82 1.03 -3.79
N GLY A 98 -18.16 0.12 -3.09
CA GLY A 98 -17.80 -1.19 -3.63
C GLY A 98 -16.32 -1.40 -3.85
N GLN A 99 -15.60 -1.79 -2.79
CA GLN A 99 -14.62 -2.89 -2.84
C GLN A 99 -14.13 -3.20 -1.42
N LEU A 100 -15.06 -3.67 -0.58
CA LEU A 100 -14.74 -4.46 0.62
C LEU A 100 -15.20 -5.92 0.51
N ASP A 101 -15.93 -6.29 -0.54
CA ASP A 101 -16.37 -7.68 -0.77
C ASP A 101 -15.33 -8.48 -1.57
N ALA A 102 -14.26 -8.97 -0.92
CA ALA A 102 -13.48 -10.10 -1.46
C ALA A 102 -12.52 -10.79 -0.47
N VAL A 103 -12.36 -10.31 0.77
CA VAL A 103 -11.38 -10.90 1.71
C VAL A 103 -12.04 -11.67 2.85
N GLU A 104 -13.28 -12.14 2.70
CA GLU A 104 -13.87 -13.13 3.60
C GLU A 104 -14.85 -14.05 2.85
N ARG A 105 -14.33 -15.02 2.10
CA ARG A 105 -14.92 -16.37 1.94
C ARG A 105 -14.03 -17.24 1.04
N GLU A 106 -13.98 -18.52 1.38
CA GLU A 106 -13.05 -19.57 0.94
C GLU A 106 -11.72 -19.55 1.72
N LYS A 107 -11.49 -20.42 2.70
CA LYS A 107 -12.05 -21.77 2.95
C LYS A 107 -11.68 -22.23 4.35
#